data_AF-A0A8S3WCS0-F1
#
_entry.id   AF-A0A8S3WCS0-F1
#
_cell.length_a   1.000
_cell.length_b   1.000
_cell.length_c   1.000
_cell.angle_alpha   90.00
_cell.angle_beta   90.00
_cell.angle_gamma   90.00
#
_symmetry.space_group_name_H-M   'P 1'
#
loop_
_entity.id
_entity.type
_entity.pdbx_description
1 polymer ?
#
loop_
_entity_poly.entity_id
_entity_poly.type
_entity_poly.pdbx_seq_one_letter_code
_entity_poly.pdbx_strand_id
1 'polypeptide(L)'
;MSWHEKKMYTASMVDKTPTTRKTKNSNSRRSDTKVYYLKVNDKKERVCLKTFLETLGIKEWTVRYWLGEKTTIDNESEPSAVVATETKKNHPENT
;
A
#
# COMPACT_ATOMS: atom_id res chain seq x y z
N MET A 1 2.23 21.47 -8.37
CA MET A 1 1.73 20.61 -7.28
C MET A 1 1.73 21.34 -5.96
N SER A 2 0.57 21.53 -5.35
CA SER A 2 0.40 21.98 -3.97
C SER A 2 0.83 20.90 -2.96
N TRP A 3 0.97 21.26 -1.69
CA TRP A 3 1.29 20.30 -0.62
C TRP A 3 0.23 19.20 -0.49
N HIS A 4 -1.04 19.54 -0.68
CA HIS A 4 -2.14 18.59 -0.63
C HIS A 4 -2.06 17.58 -1.79
N GLU A 5 -1.81 18.07 -3.01
CA GLU A 5 -1.63 17.22 -4.19
C GLU A 5 -0.42 16.28 -4.02
N LYS A 6 0.69 16.78 -3.44
CA LYS A 6 1.86 15.93 -3.12
C LYS A 6 1.52 14.84 -2.11
N LYS A 7 0.71 15.13 -1.08
CA LYS A 7 0.25 14.14 -0.09
C LYS A 7 -0.56 13.04 -0.80
N MET A 8 -1.54 13.42 -1.61
CA MET A 8 -2.38 12.48 -2.36
C MET A 8 -1.58 11.64 -3.37
N TYR A 9 -0.66 12.27 -4.10
CA TYR A 9 0.24 11.58 -5.02
C TYR A 9 1.16 10.60 -4.29
N THR A 10 1.70 11.00 -3.13
CA THR A 10 2.54 10.12 -2.31
C THR A 10 1.75 8.91 -1.81
N ALA A 11 0.49 9.10 -1.39
CA ALA A 11 -0.36 8.01 -0.93
C ALA A 11 -0.67 7.00 -2.04
N SER A 12 -0.86 7.44 -3.29
CA SER A 12 -1.13 6.55 -4.42
C SER A 12 0.12 5.87 -5.02
N MET A 13 1.28 6.49 -4.83
CA MET A 13 2.55 6.02 -5.38
C MET A 13 3.44 5.27 -4.38
N VAL A 14 2.98 5.04 -3.15
CA VAL A 14 3.72 4.26 -2.15
C VAL A 14 2.91 3.07 -1.68
N ASP A 15 3.42 1.87 -1.95
CA ASP A 15 2.80 0.63 -1.51
C ASP A 15 3.47 0.13 -0.22
N LYS A 16 2.66 -0.33 0.74
CA LYS A 16 3.16 -0.98 1.96
C LYS A 16 3.12 -2.49 1.78
N THR A 17 4.28 -3.11 1.74
CA THR A 17 4.42 -4.58 1.64
C THR A 17 4.73 -5.16 3.02
N PRO A 18 3.99 -6.19 3.47
CA PRO A 18 4.28 -6.83 4.76
C PRO A 18 5.64 -7.52 4.70
N THR A 19 6.37 -7.48 5.81
CA THR A 19 7.66 -8.18 5.90
C THR A 19 7.39 -9.70 5.92
N THR A 20 7.80 -10.38 4.85
CA THR A 20 7.55 -11.83 4.64
C THR A 20 8.41 -12.73 5.53
N ARG A 21 9.60 -12.30 5.94
CA ARG A 21 10.50 -13.07 6.81
C ARG A 21 10.48 -12.52 8.23
N LYS A 22 9.73 -13.18 9.12
CA LYS A 22 9.78 -12.93 10.57
C LYS A 22 10.88 -13.81 11.17
N THR A 23 11.82 -13.21 11.90
CA THR A 23 12.75 -13.96 12.75
C THR A 23 12.01 -14.54 13.96
N LYS A 24 12.51 -15.66 14.53
CA LYS A 24 11.90 -16.36 15.69
C LYS A 24 11.51 -15.44 16.85
N ASN A 25 12.22 -14.33 17.04
CA ASN A 25 11.80 -13.22 17.89
C ASN A 25 11.00 -12.22 17.05
N SER A 26 9.68 -12.25 17.19
CA SER A 26 8.69 -11.44 16.46
C SER A 26 8.71 -9.94 16.78
N ASN A 27 9.69 -9.46 17.56
CA ASN A 27 9.78 -8.06 18.00
C ASN A 27 10.57 -7.18 17.02
N SER A 28 10.32 -7.33 15.71
CA SER A 28 10.91 -6.44 14.71
C SER A 28 10.26 -5.06 14.80
N ARG A 29 11.08 -4.01 14.99
CA ARG A 29 10.63 -2.61 14.88
C ARG A 29 10.15 -2.24 13.48
N ARG A 30 10.46 -3.05 12.46
CA ARG A 30 10.05 -2.87 11.07
C ARG A 30 8.96 -3.90 10.75
N SER A 31 7.72 -3.45 10.73
CA SER A 31 6.55 -4.24 10.34
C SER A 31 6.39 -4.33 8.82
N ASP A 32 6.69 -3.24 8.13
CA ASP A 32 6.38 -3.02 6.72
C ASP A 32 7.59 -2.51 5.92
N THR A 33 7.60 -2.85 4.64
CA THR A 33 8.52 -2.33 3.64
C THR A 33 7.74 -1.45 2.67
N LYS A 34 8.18 -0.20 2.53
CA LYS A 34 7.60 0.76 1.59
C LYS A 34 8.25 0.61 0.22
N VAL A 35 7.43 0.53 -0.80
CA VAL A 35 7.85 0.49 -2.20
C VAL A 35 7.41 1.79 -2.87
N TYR A 36 8.35 2.48 -3.50
CA TYR A 36 8.13 3.79 -4.10
C TYR A 36 8.02 3.67 -5.61
N TYR A 37 7.13 4.48 -6.18
CA TYR A 37 6.93 4.52 -7.61
C TYR A 37 6.82 5.95 -8.11
N LEU A 38 7.12 6.16 -9.38
CA LEU A 38 6.85 7.40 -10.10
C LEU A 38 6.07 7.08 -11.37
N LYS A 39 5.26 8.04 -11.81
CA LYS A 39 4.49 7.93 -13.05
C LYS A 39 5.34 8.44 -14.21
N VAL A 40 5.76 7.56 -15.11
CA VAL A 40 6.53 7.89 -16.33
C VAL A 40 5.76 7.35 -17.53
N ASN A 41 5.42 8.20 -18.50
CA ASN A 41 4.65 7.81 -19.69
C ASN A 41 3.38 6.99 -19.36
N ASP A 42 2.63 7.48 -18.37
CA ASP A 42 1.43 6.83 -17.82
C ASP A 42 1.63 5.46 -17.14
N LYS A 43 2.86 5.01 -16.97
CA LYS A 43 3.20 3.76 -16.27
C LYS A 43 3.76 4.04 -14.88
N LYS A 44 3.40 3.18 -13.92
CA LYS A 44 3.93 3.19 -12.55
C LYS A 44 5.28 2.47 -12.55
N GLU A 45 6.37 3.22 -12.46
CA GLU A 45 7.72 2.68 -12.48
C GLU A 45 8.32 2.69 -11.07
N ARG A 46 8.91 1.56 -10.65
CA ARG A 46 9.50 1.43 -9.32
C ARG A 46 10.80 2.23 -9.25
N VAL A 47 10.93 3.04 -8.21
CA VAL A 47 12.12 3.84 -7.97
C VAL A 47 12.66 3.64 -6.56
N CYS A 48 13.90 4.07 -6.34
CA CYS A 48 14.44 4.13 -4.99
C CYS A 48 13.87 5.33 -4.22
N LEU A 49 13.98 5.28 -2.89
CA LEU A 49 13.52 6.37 -2.01
C LEU A 49 14.15 7.71 -2.40
N LYS A 50 15.46 7.74 -2.68
CA LYS A 50 16.18 8.97 -3.00
C LYS A 50 15.58 9.67 -4.21
N THR A 51 15.41 8.95 -5.32
CA THR A 51 14.79 9.48 -6.54
C THR A 51 13.39 10.00 -6.26
N PHE A 52 12.56 9.24 -5.53
CA PHE A 52 11.21 9.67 -5.19
C PHE A 52 11.18 10.99 -4.41
N LEU A 53 12.06 11.14 -3.41
CA LEU A 53 12.17 12.34 -2.59
C LEU A 53 12.68 13.55 -3.38
N GLU A 54 13.71 13.35 -4.19
CA GLU A 54 14.31 14.39 -5.05
C GLU A 54 13.31 14.88 -6.11
N THR A 55 12.58 13.96 -6.75
CA THR A 55 11.56 14.32 -7.76
C THR A 55 10.41 15.12 -7.15
N LEU A 56 9.94 14.75 -5.96
CA LEU A 56 8.83 15.47 -5.30
C LEU A 56 9.29 16.69 -4.49
N GLY A 57 10.60 16.84 -4.26
CA GLY A 57 11.20 17.90 -3.44
C GLY A 57 10.73 17.84 -1.98
N ILE A 58 10.62 16.63 -1.42
CA ILE A 58 10.15 16.41 -0.04
C ILE A 58 11.17 15.59 0.75
N LYS A 59 11.10 15.70 2.09
CA LYS A 59 11.98 14.95 2.98
C LYS A 59 11.33 13.63 3.42
N GLU A 60 12.15 12.65 3.79
CA GLU A 60 11.67 11.34 4.23
C GLU A 60 10.69 11.44 5.42
N TRP A 61 10.97 12.32 6.38
CA TRP A 61 10.10 12.52 7.54
C TRP A 61 8.68 12.94 7.14
N THR A 62 8.54 13.73 6.08
CA THR A 62 7.25 14.19 5.55
C THR A 62 6.45 13.01 4.99
N VAL A 63 7.11 12.14 4.24
CA VAL A 63 6.51 10.90 3.74
C VAL A 63 6.11 9.98 4.89
N ARG A 64 6.94 9.88 5.94
CA ARG A 64 6.61 9.09 7.13
C ARG A 64 5.42 9.66 7.89
N TYR A 65 5.33 10.98 8.01
CA TYR A 65 4.21 11.68 8.63
C TYR A 65 2.91 11.43 7.86
N TRP A 66 2.91 11.62 6.54
CA TRP A 66 1.74 11.39 5.68
C TRP A 66 1.27 9.94 5.63
N LEU A 67 2.19 8.98 5.66
CA LEU A 67 1.86 7.56 5.62
C LEU A 67 1.66 6.95 7.02
N GLY A 68 1.95 7.70 8.08
CA GLY A 68 1.89 7.29 9.48
C GLY A 68 0.55 7.59 10.15
N GLU A 69 -0.22 8.53 9.61
CA GLU A 69 -1.63 8.71 9.96
C GLU A 69 -2.39 7.47 9.49
N LYS A 70 -2.84 6.62 10.43
CA LYS A 70 -3.94 5.69 10.18
C LYS A 70 -5.16 6.56 9.89
N THR A 71 -5.36 6.94 8.63
CA THR A 71 -6.67 7.37 8.18
C THR A 71 -7.58 6.17 8.32
N THR A 72 -8.26 6.06 9.46
CA THR A 72 -9.56 5.42 9.59
C THR A 72 -10.48 6.20 8.65
N ILE A 73 -10.44 5.85 7.37
CA ILE A 73 -11.50 6.20 6.45
C ILE A 73 -12.24 4.88 6.29
N ASP A 74 -13.12 4.65 7.26
CA ASP A 74 -14.19 3.68 7.19
C ASP A 74 -15.17 4.25 6.15
N ASN A 75 -15.00 3.85 4.90
CA ASN A 75 -16.05 4.01 3.90
C ASN A 75 -16.29 2.63 3.32
N GLU A 76 -17.24 1.93 3.93
CA GLU A 76 -17.98 0.87 3.27
C GLU A 76 -18.61 1.44 2.00
N SER A 77 -18.21 0.91 0.85
CA SER A 77 -19.00 0.87 -0.38
C SER A 77 -18.38 -0.18 -1.31
N GLU A 78 -18.83 -1.42 -1.08
CA GLU A 78 -19.22 -2.46 -2.04
C GLU A 78 -18.37 -2.74 -3.31
N PRO A 79 -18.02 -4.02 -3.57
CA PRO A 79 -17.37 -4.48 -4.79
C PRO A 79 -18.37 -4.68 -5.94
N SER A 80 -18.20 -3.95 -7.05
CA SER A 80 -18.96 -4.19 -8.29
C SER A 80 -18.14 -5.04 -9.29
N ALA A 81 -18.49 -6.34 -9.31
CA ALA A 81 -18.50 -7.31 -10.40
C ALA A 81 -17.38 -7.32 -11.47
N VAL A 82 -16.73 -8.48 -11.67
CA VAL A 82 -17.08 -9.40 -12.79
C VAL A 82 -16.52 -10.84 -12.62
N VAL A 83 -17.45 -11.77 -12.33
CA VAL A 83 -17.73 -13.08 -12.97
C VAL A 83 -16.64 -14.16 -13.14
N ALA A 84 -16.86 -15.32 -12.49
CA ALA A 84 -16.99 -16.69 -13.07
C ALA A 84 -16.86 -17.74 -11.93
N THR A 85 -17.96 -18.14 -11.29
CA THR A 85 -18.71 -19.41 -11.50
C THR A 85 -17.86 -20.68 -11.40
N GLU A 86 -18.07 -21.50 -10.37
CA GLU A 86 -18.40 -22.94 -10.49
C GLU A 86 -18.88 -23.54 -9.16
N THR A 87 -19.88 -24.43 -9.28
CA THR A 87 -20.83 -24.89 -8.25
C THR A 87 -20.76 -26.42 -8.16
N LYS A 88 -20.66 -27.01 -6.95
CA LYS A 88 -21.04 -28.40 -6.52
C LYS A 88 -20.09 -28.87 -5.40
N LYS A 89 -20.44 -29.64 -4.36
CA LYS A 89 -21.64 -30.39 -3.96
C LYS A 89 -21.38 -31.04 -2.58
N ASN A 90 -22.35 -30.92 -1.67
CA ASN A 90 -22.75 -31.87 -0.59
C ASN A 90 -21.94 -32.06 0.73
N HIS A 91 -22.67 -31.74 1.82
CA HIS A 91 -22.84 -32.38 3.17
C HIS A 91 -22.81 -33.94 3.14
N PRO A 92 -22.56 -34.75 4.22
CA PRO A 92 -22.94 -34.57 5.66
C PRO A 92 -21.96 -35.00 6.79
N GLU A 93 -22.20 -34.43 7.98
CA GLU A 93 -22.37 -34.98 9.35
C GLU A 93 -21.35 -35.91 10.06
N ASN A 94 -21.39 -35.77 11.40
CA ASN A 94 -20.84 -36.57 12.53
C ASN A 94 -19.34 -36.39 12.84
N THR A 95 -18.92 -36.29 14.10
CA THR A 95 -19.41 -36.90 15.35
C THR A 95 -19.36 -35.94 16.55
#